data_AF-A0A0D5ZEE4-F1
#
_entry.id   AF-A0A0D5ZEE4-F1
#
_cell.length_a   1.000
_cell.length_b   1.000
_cell.length_c   1.000
_cell.angle_alpha   90.00
_cell.angle_beta   90.00
_cell.angle_gamma   90.00
#
_symmetry.space_group_name_H-M   'P 1'
#
loop_
_entity.id
_entity.type
_entity.pdbx_description
1 polymer ?
#
loop_
_entity_poly.entity_id
_entity_poly.type
_entity_poly.pdbx_seq_one_letter_code
_entity_poly.pdbx_strand_id
1 'polypeptide(L)' 'MATDEEGTLQRTIFEFSRRNIPIGRLMYSHEKDSVTMHIGVERDEDVNRVLKHLNRIYGVRDVSILENEEVREKW' A
#
# COMPACT_ATOMS: atom_id res chain seq x y z
N MET A 1 -0.02 -0.30 7.52
CA MET A 1 1.21 0.09 8.28
C MET A 1 2.32 -0.94 8.03
N ALA A 2 3.57 -0.48 7.92
CA ALA A 2 4.74 -1.34 7.76
C ALA A 2 5.93 -0.84 8.62
N THR A 3 6.95 -1.66 8.80
CA THR A 3 8.24 -1.27 9.40
C THR A 3 8.97 -0.33 8.45
N ASP A 4 9.71 0.63 9.00
CA ASP A 4 10.63 1.48 8.24
C ASP A 4 11.97 0.77 7.98
N GLU A 5 11.93 -0.55 7.82
CA GLU A 5 13.09 -1.33 7.41
C GLU A 5 13.39 -1.11 5.92
N GLU A 6 14.67 -1.12 5.58
CA GLU A 6 15.14 -0.89 4.22
C GLU A 6 14.46 -1.83 3.22
N GLY A 7 13.88 -1.22 2.18
CA GLY A 7 13.23 -1.92 1.08
C GLY A 7 11.76 -2.33 1.30
N THR A 8 11.15 -2.11 2.46
CA THR A 8 9.72 -2.45 2.68
C THR A 8 8.78 -1.67 1.74
N LEU A 9 9.05 -0.38 1.54
CA LEU A 9 8.38 0.47 0.53
C LEU A 9 8.56 -0.08 -0.89
N GLN A 10 9.81 -0.36 -1.28
CA GLN A 10 10.11 -0.87 -2.63
C GLN A 10 9.44 -2.22 -2.89
N ARG A 11 9.48 -3.16 -1.93
CA ARG A 11 8.79 -4.45 -2.02
C ARG A 11 7.28 -4.26 -2.19
N THR A 12 6.70 -3.32 -1.45
CA THR A 12 5.27 -2.98 -1.53
C THR A 12 4.90 -2.47 -2.92
N ILE A 13 5.64 -1.48 -3.45
CA ILE A 13 5.41 -0.92 -4.79
C ILE A 13 5.62 -1.98 -5.88
N PHE A 14 6.62 -2.84 -5.70
CA PHE A 14 6.94 -3.90 -6.66
C PHE A 14 5.80 -4.90 -6.83
N GLU A 15 5.01 -5.18 -5.79
CA GLU A 15 3.84 -6.06 -5.89
C GLU A 15 2.76 -5.51 -6.84
N PHE A 16 2.63 -4.19 -7.01
CA PHE A 16 1.72 -3.60 -8.00
C PHE A 16 2.30 -3.74 -9.41
N SER A 17 3.58 -3.38 -9.57
CA SER A 17 4.29 -3.41 -10.85
C SER A 17 4.30 -4.83 -11.45
N ARG A 18 4.65 -5.85 -10.66
CA ARG A 18 4.71 -7.23 -11.13
C ARG A 18 3.36 -7.82 -11.57
N ARG A 19 2.24 -7.18 -11.19
CA ARG A 19 0.86 -7.59 -11.56
C ARG A 19 0.27 -6.74 -12.67
N ASN A 20 1.03 -5.79 -13.20
CA ASN A 20 0.55 -4.81 -14.15
C ASN A 20 -0.68 -4.04 -13.62
N ILE A 21 -0.63 -3.66 -12.34
CA ILE A 21 -1.65 -2.83 -11.69
C ILE A 21 -1.13 -1.38 -11.65
N PRO A 22 -1.78 -0.44 -12.35
CA PRO A 22 -1.40 0.97 -12.28
C PRO A 22 -1.60 1.52 -10.88
N ILE A 23 -0.56 2.19 -10.35
CA ILE A 23 -0.69 3.01 -9.15
C ILE A 23 -1.09 4.41 -9.62
N GLY A 24 -2.32 4.82 -9.35
CA GLY A 24 -2.80 6.16 -9.67
C GLY A 24 -2.24 7.21 -8.72
N ARG A 25 -2.13 6.87 -7.42
CA ARG A 25 -1.57 7.77 -6.40
C ARG A 25 -0.80 7.00 -5.34
N LEU A 26 0.29 7.58 -4.86
CA LEU A 26 1.10 7.05 -3.76
C LEU A 26 1.42 8.17 -2.79
N MET A 27 1.11 7.97 -1.52
CA MET A 27 1.54 8.81 -0.41
C MET A 27 2.13 7.92 0.68
N TYR A 28 3.13 8.42 1.39
CA TYR A 28 3.68 7.73 2.54
C TYR A 28 4.15 8.73 3.58
N SER A 29 4.08 8.32 4.84
CA SER A 29 4.59 9.06 5.99
C SER A 29 5.45 8.14 6.85
N HIS A 30 6.50 8.71 7.42
CA HIS A 30 7.40 8.03 8.36
C HIS A 30 7.07 8.47 9.78
N GLU A 31 6.88 7.51 10.67
CA GLU A 31 6.74 7.71 12.10
C GLU A 31 7.68 6.76 12.85
N LYS A 32 8.80 7.32 13.35
CA LYS A 32 9.86 6.60 14.07
C LYS A 32 10.35 5.38 13.29
N ASP A 33 9.87 4.19 13.65
CA ASP A 33 10.27 2.89 13.10
C ASP A 33 9.21 2.29 12.17
N SER A 34 8.24 3.10 11.75
CA SER A 34 7.11 2.67 10.94
C SER A 34 6.85 3.60 9.77
N VAL A 35 6.33 3.01 8.70
CA VAL A 35 5.84 3.72 7.52
C VAL A 35 4.37 3.41 7.31
N THR A 36 3.58 4.44 7.04
CA THR A 36 2.20 4.30 6.57
C THR A 36 2.17 4.66 5.09
N MET A 37 1.61 3.77 4.27
CA MET A 37 1.49 3.96 2.82
C MET A 37 0.02 3.99 2.45
N HIS A 38 -0.37 5.02 1.68
CA HIS A 38 -1.67 5.12 1.03
C HIS A 38 -1.46 4.96 -0.48
N ILE A 39 -2.07 3.92 -1.04
CA ILE A 39 -1.92 3.57 -2.46
C ILE A 39 -3.29 3.61 -3.11
N GLY A 40 -3.49 4.56 -4.01
CA GLY A 40 -4.65 4.63 -4.87
C GLY A 40 -4.47 3.75 -6.10
N VAL A 41 -5.43 2.86 -6.32
CA VAL A 41 -5.56 2.06 -7.54
C VAL A 41 -6.77 2.51 -8.32
N GLU A 42 -6.68 2.44 -9.65
CA GLU A 42 -7.75 2.95 -10.54
C GLU A 42 -8.96 2.02 -10.65
N ARG A 43 -8.76 0.73 -10.36
CA ARG A 43 -9.77 -0.31 -10.52
C ARG A 43 -9.90 -1.16 -9.27
N ASP A 44 -11.11 -1.26 -8.73
CA ASP A 44 -11.38 -2.02 -7.50
C ASP A 44 -11.07 -3.52 -7.65
N GLU A 45 -11.25 -4.08 -8.85
CA GLU A 45 -10.93 -5.48 -9.15
C GLU A 45 -9.44 -5.82 -8.92
N ASP A 46 -8.54 -4.82 -9.03
CA ASP A 46 -7.11 -5.00 -8.84
C ASP A 46 -6.70 -5.00 -7.36
N VAL A 47 -7.49 -4.37 -6.49
CA VAL A 47 -7.24 -4.31 -5.04
C VAL A 47 -7.12 -5.73 -4.47
N ASN A 48 -8.11 -6.56 -4.73
CA ASN A 48 -8.15 -7.95 -4.23
C ASN A 48 -6.96 -8.79 -4.72
N ARG A 49 -6.43 -8.48 -5.90
CA ARG A 49 -5.30 -9.21 -6.50
C ARG A 49 -3.97 -8.89 -5.81
N VAL A 50 -3.84 -7.73 -5.18
CA VAL A 50 -2.60 -7.31 -4.50
C VAL A 50 -2.66 -7.55 -2.98
N LEU A 51 -3.83 -7.39 -2.34
CA LEU A 51 -4.01 -7.45 -0.89
C LEU A 51 -3.41 -8.70 -0.23
N LYS A 52 -3.72 -9.88 -0.78
CA LYS A 52 -3.23 -11.17 -0.25
C LYS A 52 -1.70 -11.23 -0.19
N HIS A 53 -1.02 -10.47 -1.05
CA HIS A 53 0.42 -10.49 -1.17
C HIS A 53 1.10 -9.40 -0.38
N LEU A 54 0.46 -8.23 -0.23
CA LEU A 54 0.96 -7.18 0.65
C LEU A 54 1.12 -7.70 2.09
N ASN A 55 0.13 -8.46 2.57
CA ASN A 55 0.18 -9.14 3.88
C ASN A 55 1.31 -10.19 4.02
N ARG A 56 2.01 -10.54 2.94
CA ARG A 56 3.12 -11.50 2.94
C ARG A 56 4.49 -10.82 2.83
N ILE A 57 4.53 -9.50 2.63
CA ILE A 57 5.77 -8.76 2.53
C ILE A 57 6.38 -8.65 3.93
N TYR A 58 7.61 -9.10 4.09
CA TYR A 58 8.37 -8.90 5.32
C TYR A 58 8.46 -7.39 5.63
N GLY A 59 8.03 -7.03 6.85
CA GLY A 59 7.91 -5.65 7.32
C GLY A 59 6.50 -5.08 7.24
N VAL A 60 5.59 -5.61 6.42
CA VAL A 60 4.19 -5.17 6.41
C VAL A 60 3.46 -5.78 7.61
N ARG A 61 2.90 -4.92 8.47
CA ARG A 61 2.21 -5.32 9.71
C ARG A 61 0.70 -5.34 9.55
N ASP A 62 0.17 -4.41 8.77
CA ASP A 62 -1.26 -4.22 8.60
C ASP A 62 -1.59 -3.64 7.23
N VAL A 63 -2.67 -4.14 6.61
CA VAL A 63 -3.17 -3.69 5.31
C VAL A 63 -4.68 -3.60 5.38
N SER A 64 -5.21 -2.40 5.16
CA SER A 64 -6.65 -2.13 5.10
C SER A 64 -7.03 -1.50 3.76
N ILE A 65 -8.26 -1.77 3.32
CA ILE A 65 -8.89 -1.05 2.22
C ILE A 65 -9.64 0.12 2.83
N LEU A 66 -9.43 1.32 2.30
CA LEU A 66 -10.20 2.51 2.67
C LEU A 66 -11.17 2.80 1.52
N GLU A 67 -12.45 2.91 1.82
CA GLU A 67 -13.46 3.31 0.83
C GLU A 67 -13.33 4.81 0.52
N ASN A 68 -13.66 5.21 -0.72
CA ASN A 68 -13.39 6.54 -1.28
C ASN A 68 -13.91 7.73 -0.42
N GLU A 69 -14.92 7.52 0.43
CA GLU A 69 -15.44 8.56 1.33
C GLU A 69 -14.53 8.85 2.52
N GLU A 70 -13.92 7.83 3.16
CA GLU A 70 -12.96 8.02 4.28
C GLU A 70 -11.63 8.64 3.83
N VAL A 71 -11.33 8.42 2.56
CA VAL A 71 -10.11 8.85 1.88
C VAL A 71 -10.20 10.37 1.66
N ARG A 72 -11.29 10.90 1.09
CA ARG A 72 -11.43 12.34 0.80
C ARG A 72 -11.21 13.29 1.99
N GLU A 73 -11.52 12.89 3.22
CA GLU A 73 -11.40 13.75 4.42
C GLU A 73 -10.00 13.77 5.05
N LYS A 74 -9.14 12.80 4.71
CA LYS A 74 -7.75 12.71 5.21
C LYS A 74 -6.71 13.11 4.16
N TRP A 75 -7.16 13.59 2.99
CA TRP A 75 -6.34 13.88 1.81
C TRP A 75 -5.97 15.34 1.67
#